data_AF-W6TFK8-F1
#
_entry.id   AF-W6TFK8-F1
#
_cell.length_a   1.000
_cell.length_b   1.000
_cell.length_c   1.000
_cell.angle_alpha   90.00
_cell.angle_beta   90.00
_cell.angle_gamma   90.00
#
_symmetry.space_group_name_H-M   'P 1'
#
loop_
_entity.id
_entity.type
_entity.pdbx_description
1 polymer ?
#
loop_
_entity_poly.entity_id
_entity_poly.type
_entity_poly.pdbx_seq_one_letter_code
_entity_poly.pdbx_strand_id
1 'polypeptide(L)'
;MGKEVPYKDNLHIKKGKALENLGFDEFLRIYSDNIQVLHKNKYANGIDKYNYFKRVGLGDNLVGATIDGWFVNNQGEAELLEIKCSESNYLTSAITEYNQTGN
;
A
#
# COMPACT_ATOMS: atom_id res chain seq x y z
N MET A 1 31.23 -6.45 -10.00
CA MET A 1 30.05 -7.29 -10.25
C MET A 1 29.39 -7.57 -8.92
N GLY A 2 28.16 -7.09 -8.73
CA GLY A 2 27.44 -7.27 -7.46
C GLY A 2 27.09 -8.74 -7.26
N LYS A 3 27.34 -9.28 -6.07
CA LYS A 3 26.81 -10.59 -5.68
C LYS A 3 25.30 -10.43 -5.53
N GLU A 4 24.55 -10.98 -6.47
CA GLU A 4 23.10 -11.02 -6.40
C GLU A 4 22.70 -12.07 -5.36
N VAL A 5 22.14 -11.62 -4.24
CA VAL A 5 21.49 -12.53 -3.29
C VAL A 5 20.07 -12.74 -3.81
N PRO A 6 19.70 -13.97 -4.24
CA PRO A 6 18.37 -14.21 -4.76
C PRO A 6 17.33 -13.96 -3.67
N TYR A 7 16.46 -13.00 -3.91
CA TYR A 7 15.33 -12.74 -3.04
C TYR A 7 14.27 -13.84 -3.22
N LYS A 8 13.81 -14.41 -2.11
CA LYS A 8 12.74 -15.42 -2.11
C LYS A 8 11.58 -14.92 -1.26
N ASP A 9 10.40 -14.85 -1.88
CA ASP A 9 9.15 -14.55 -1.18
C ASP A 9 8.93 -15.54 -0.03
N ASN A 10 8.97 -15.05 1.20
CA ASN A 10 8.55 -15.78 2.39
C ASN A 10 7.03 -15.64 2.61
N LEU A 11 6.49 -16.35 3.60
CA LEU A 11 5.06 -16.37 3.87
C LEU A 11 4.51 -14.98 4.23
N HIS A 12 5.27 -14.15 4.94
CA HIS A 12 4.87 -12.79 5.32
C HIS A 12 4.68 -11.90 4.10
N ILE A 13 5.60 -11.97 3.13
CA ILE A 13 5.49 -11.21 1.87
C ILE A 13 4.27 -11.65 1.07
N LYS A 14 4.03 -12.97 0.98
CA LYS A 14 2.85 -13.51 0.28
C LYS A 14 1.55 -13.08 0.95
N LYS A 15 1.50 -13.11 2.29
CA LYS A 15 0.37 -12.63 3.08
C LYS A 15 0.11 -11.15 2.81
N GLY A 16 1.16 -10.32 2.88
CA GLY A 16 1.04 -8.89 2.59
C GLY A 16 0.46 -8.62 1.20
N LYS A 17 1.03 -9.26 0.16
CA LYS A 17 0.52 -9.15 -1.21
C LYS A 17 -0.94 -9.59 -1.35
N ALA A 18 -1.36 -10.65 -0.66
CA ALA A 18 -2.74 -11.14 -0.73
C ALA A 18 -3.75 -10.23 -0.01
N LEU A 19 -3.34 -9.61 1.11
CA LEU A 19 -4.23 -8.81 1.96
C LEU A 19 -4.25 -7.32 1.62
N GLU A 20 -3.33 -6.84 0.78
CA GLU A 20 -3.22 -5.43 0.42
C GLU A 20 -4.52 -4.87 -0.17
N ASN A 21 -5.21 -5.64 -1.02
CA ASN A 21 -6.50 -5.24 -1.59
C ASN A 21 -7.56 -5.03 -0.49
N LEU A 22 -7.61 -5.91 0.51
CA LEU A 22 -8.54 -5.77 1.63
C LEU A 22 -8.19 -4.55 2.49
N GLY A 23 -6.90 -4.28 2.71
CA GLY A 23 -6.46 -3.07 3.40
C GLY A 23 -6.86 -1.79 2.67
N PHE A 24 -6.86 -1.83 1.34
CA PHE A 24 -7.31 -0.71 0.50
C PHE A 24 -8.82 -0.48 0.61
N ASP A 25 -9.61 -1.55 0.54
CA ASP A 25 -11.07 -1.47 0.65
C ASP A 25 -11.49 -0.97 2.03
N GLU A 26 -10.79 -1.40 3.09
CA GLU A 26 -11.02 -0.95 4.45
C GLU A 26 -10.66 0.54 4.63
N PHE A 27 -9.57 1.00 4.02
CA PHE A 27 -9.22 2.42 4.00
C PHE A 27 -10.34 3.26 3.37
N LEU A 28 -10.87 2.83 2.22
CA LEU A 28 -12.01 3.49 1.58
C LEU A 28 -13.25 3.49 2.48
N ARG A 29 -13.57 2.36 3.11
CA ARG A 29 -14.72 2.25 4.02
C ARG A 29 -14.64 3.24 5.17
N ILE A 30 -13.45 3.45 5.74
CA ILE A 30 -13.25 4.34 6.91
C ILE A 30 -13.20 5.82 6.50
N TYR A 31 -12.55 6.15 5.38
CA TYR A 31 -12.19 7.53 5.05
C TYR A 31 -12.92 8.12 3.85
N SER A 32 -13.84 7.39 3.19
CA SER A 32 -14.55 7.84 1.99
C SER A 32 -15.21 9.22 2.11
N ASP A 33 -15.76 9.57 3.27
CA ASP A 33 -16.38 10.88 3.50
C ASP A 33 -15.37 12.03 3.64
N ASN A 34 -14.09 11.71 3.89
CA ASN A 34 -13.03 12.68 4.18
C ASN A 34 -12.02 12.85 3.03
N ILE A 35 -12.16 12.09 1.95
CA ILE A 35 -11.27 12.11 0.79
C ILE A 35 -12.06 12.38 -0.49
N GLN A 36 -11.52 13.19 -1.40
CA GLN A 36 -12.19 13.57 -2.64
C GLN A 36 -11.97 12.55 -3.75
N VAL A 37 -10.73 12.09 -3.90
CA VAL A 37 -10.32 11.18 -4.97
C VAL A 37 -9.26 10.24 -4.40
N LEU A 38 -9.39 8.93 -4.65
CA LEU A 38 -8.36 7.94 -4.35
C LEU A 38 -7.96 7.24 -5.64
N HIS A 39 -6.66 7.24 -5.91
CA HIS A 39 -6.04 6.50 -6.99
C HIS A 39 -5.26 5.33 -6.40
N LYS A 40 -5.81 4.13 -6.56
CA LYS A 40 -5.05 2.91 -6.31
C LYS A 40 -3.89 2.87 -7.28
N ASN A 41 -2.68 2.76 -6.76
CA ASN A 41 -1.48 2.82 -7.58
C ASN A 41 -0.73 1.51 -7.44
N LYS A 42 -1.38 0.40 -7.78
CA LYS A 42 -0.66 -0.87 -7.89
C LYS A 42 -1.23 -1.73 -9.01
N TYR A 43 -0.59 -1.56 -10.17
CA TYR A 43 -0.63 -2.36 -11.40
C TYR A 43 -1.90 -2.38 -12.26
N ALA A 44 -1.78 -1.80 -13.45
CA ALA A 44 -2.15 -2.56 -14.64
C ALA A 44 -1.11 -3.70 -14.82
N ASN A 45 -1.51 -4.97 -14.62
CA ASN A 45 -0.77 -6.19 -15.04
C ASN A 45 0.33 -6.80 -14.12
N GLY A 46 0.30 -6.57 -12.80
CA GLY A 46 1.06 -7.38 -11.81
C GLY A 46 2.59 -7.27 -11.77
N ILE A 47 3.21 -6.20 -12.31
CA ILE A 47 4.68 -6.01 -12.28
C ILE A 47 5.07 -4.74 -11.53
N ASP A 48 5.79 -4.89 -10.42
CA ASP A 48 6.41 -3.82 -9.63
C ASP A 48 7.26 -2.87 -10.49
N LYS A 49 6.74 -1.66 -10.72
CA LYS A 49 7.44 -0.54 -11.35
C LYS A 49 7.31 0.70 -10.48
N TYR A 50 8.39 1.49 -10.40
CA TYR A 50 8.36 2.81 -9.78
C TYR A 50 7.26 3.66 -10.40
N ASN A 51 6.29 4.06 -9.58
CA ASN A 51 5.12 4.84 -9.96
C ASN A 51 5.10 6.22 -9.26
N TYR A 52 6.12 6.49 -8.45
CA TYR A 52 6.37 7.79 -7.82
C TYR A 52 7.85 8.13 -7.93
N PHE A 53 8.15 9.38 -8.30
CA PHE A 53 9.53 9.86 -8.40
C PHE A 53 9.67 11.19 -7.69
N LYS A 54 10.73 11.30 -6.87
CA LYS A 54 11.11 12.54 -6.21
C LYS A 54 12.49 12.97 -6.69
N ARG A 55 12.60 14.20 -7.17
CA ARG A 55 13.91 14.84 -7.41
C ARG A 55 14.58 15.12 -6.07
N VAL A 56 15.86 14.81 -5.95
CA VAL A 56 16.66 15.05 -4.74
C VAL A 56 17.94 15.84 -5.09
N GLY A 57 18.17 16.93 -4.37
CA GLY A 57 19.34 17.80 -4.57
C GLY A 57 19.26 18.69 -5.82
N LEU A 58 20.42 19.19 -6.25
CA LEU A 58 20.60 19.96 -7.48
C LEU A 58 21.01 18.99 -8.60
N GLY A 59 20.30 19.01 -9.74
CA GLY A 59 20.55 18.14 -10.90
C GLY A 59 19.41 17.16 -11.22
N ASP A 60 19.70 16.14 -12.03
CA ASP A 60 18.74 15.12 -12.51
C ASP A 60 18.71 13.84 -11.66
N ASN A 61 19.08 13.94 -10.38
CA ASN A 61 19.01 12.80 -9.46
C ASN A 61 17.54 12.53 -9.08
N LEU A 62 17.04 11.38 -9.52
CA LEU A 62 15.68 10.90 -9.25
C LEU A 62 15.73 9.69 -8.32
N VAL A 63 14.94 9.73 -7.25
CA VAL A 63 14.66 8.56 -6.42
C VAL A 63 13.24 8.11 -6.72
N GLY A 64 13.10 6.84 -7.09
CA GLY A 64 11.81 6.19 -7.35
C GLY A 64 11.29 5.45 -6.13
N ALA A 65 9.96 5.40 -5.98
CA ALA A 65 9.26 4.50 -5.08
C ALA A 65 8.09 3.83 -5.80
N THR A 66 7.66 2.70 -5.27
CA THR A 66 6.38 2.07 -5.60
C THR A 66 5.46 2.32 -4.42
N ILE A 67 4.47 3.20 -4.59
CA ILE A 67 3.44 3.50 -3.58
C ILE A 67 2.21 2.63 -3.83
N ASP A 68 1.43 2.30 -2.81
CA ASP A 68 0.21 1.49 -2.96
C ASP A 68 -0.99 2.32 -3.47
N GLY A 69 -0.99 3.63 -3.19
CA GLY A 69 -1.99 4.57 -3.70
C GLY A 69 -1.69 6.02 -3.35
N TRP A 70 -2.55 6.93 -3.78
CA TRP A 70 -2.58 8.31 -3.31
C TRP A 70 -4.00 8.87 -3.35
N PHE A 71 -4.32 9.80 -2.46
CA PHE A 71 -5.64 10.44 -2.41
C PHE A 71 -5.54 11.95 -2.22
N VAL A 72 -6.67 12.63 -2.40
CA VAL A 72 -6.83 14.05 -2.09
C VAL A 72 -7.68 14.17 -0.82
N ASN A 73 -7.13 14.81 0.22
CA ASN A 73 -7.85 15.02 1.49
C ASN A 73 -8.91 16.13 1.36
N ASN A 74 -9.69 16.37 2.42
CA ASN A 74 -10.73 17.40 2.42
C ASN A 74 -10.18 18.84 2.41
N GLN A 75 -8.87 19.05 2.60
CA GLN A 75 -8.19 20.33 2.34
C GLN A 75 -7.74 20.49 0.89
N GLY A 76 -7.92 19.48 0.04
CA GLY A 76 -7.45 19.50 -1.35
C GLY A 76 -5.97 19.15 -1.50
N GLU A 77 -5.33 18.62 -0.47
CA GLU A 77 -3.92 18.23 -0.48
C GLU A 77 -3.76 16.78 -0.92
N ALA A 78 -2.74 16.51 -1.74
CA ALA A 78 -2.43 15.17 -2.20
C ALA A 78 -1.58 14.42 -1.15
N GLU A 79 -2.05 13.26 -0.72
CA GLU A 79 -1.41 12.39 0.26
C GLU A 79 -1.15 10.99 -0.31
N LEU A 80 -0.09 10.35 0.16
CA LEU A 80 0.31 9.01 -0.28
C LEU A 80 -0.30 7.94 0.64
N LEU A 81 -0.75 6.84 0.04
CA LEU A 81 -1.23 5.66 0.75
C LEU A 81 -0.18 4.54 0.66
N GLU A 82 0.20 4.02 1.82
CA GLU A 82 1.06 2.85 1.99
C GLU A 82 0.35 1.87 2.92
N ILE A 83 0.17 0.62 2.47
CA ILE A 83 -0.55 -0.42 3.20
C ILE A 83 0.47 -1.42 3.74
N LYS A 84 0.44 -1.62 5.06
CA LYS A 84 1.29 -2.61 5.74
C LYS A 84 0.44 -3.65 6.45
N CYS A 85 0.46 -4.88 5.97
CA CYS A 85 -0.16 -6.02 6.65
C CYS A 85 0.86 -6.64 7.62
N SER A 86 0.85 -6.20 8.87
CA SER A 86 1.71 -6.77 9.91
C SER A 86 1.16 -8.10 10.45
N GLU A 87 2.03 -8.93 11.03
CA GLU A 87 1.64 -10.09 11.85
C GLU A 87 1.18 -9.68 13.26
N SER A 88 0.85 -8.39 13.47
CA SER A 88 0.56 -7.89 14.80
C SER A 88 -0.73 -8.51 15.34
N ASN A 89 -0.63 -9.18 16.48
CA ASN A 89 -1.77 -9.63 17.29
C ASN A 89 -2.58 -8.45 17.88
N TYR A 90 -2.19 -7.20 17.58
CA TYR A 90 -2.85 -5.99 18.06
C TYR A 90 -4.31 -5.87 17.60
N LEU A 91 -4.69 -6.49 16.48
CA LEU A 91 -6.05 -6.48 15.92
C LEU A 91 -6.79 -7.82 16.06
N THR A 92 -6.41 -8.66 17.02
CA THR A 92 -7.08 -9.95 17.26
C THR A 92 -8.60 -9.80 17.43
N SER A 93 -9.05 -8.69 18.04
CA SER A 93 -10.47 -8.33 18.18
C SER A 93 -11.15 -8.07 16.83
N ALA A 94 -10.57 -7.26 15.96
CA ALA A 94 -11.11 -6.99 14.62
C ALA A 94 -11.14 -8.24 13.73
N ILE A 95 -10.13 -9.11 13.84
CA ILE A 95 -10.11 -10.41 13.16
C ILE A 95 -11.24 -11.32 13.68
N THR A 96 -11.48 -11.30 14.99
CA THR A 96 -12.55 -12.08 15.62
C THR A 96 -13.94 -11.60 15.15
N GLU A 97 -14.13 -10.29 15.05
CA GLU A 97 -15.39 -9.68 14.61
C GLU A 97 -15.70 -9.92 13.13
N TYR A 98 -14.70 -9.83 12.25
CA TYR A 98 -14.83 -10.21 10.84
C TYR A 98 -15.23 -11.70 10.68
N ASN A 99 -14.58 -12.59 11.46
CA ASN A 99 -14.90 -14.03 11.41
C ASN A 99 -16.27 -14.37 12.00
N GLN A 100 -16.82 -13.53 12.90
CA GLN A 100 -18.17 -13.70 13.45
C GLN A 100 -19.26 -13.18 12.52
N THR A 101 -18.96 -12.17 11.71
CA THR A 101 -19.93 -11.53 10.81
C THR A 101 -20.02 -12.20 9.45
N GLY A 102 -19.06 -13.09 9.11
CA GLY A 102 -19.22 -14.22 8.20
C GLY A 102 -19.72 -13.91 6.79
N ASN A 103 -18.88 -14.20 5.79
CA ASN A 103 -19.42 -14.87 4.60
C ASN A 103 -19.82 -16.30 4.99
#